data_AF-A0A6G0S8G0-F1
#
_entry.id   AF-A0A6G0S8G0-F1
#
_cell.length_a   1.000
_cell.length_b   1.000
_cell.length_c   1.000
_cell.angle_alpha   90.00
_cell.angle_beta   90.00
_cell.angle_gamma   90.00
#
_symmetry.space_group_name_H-M   'P 1'
#
loop_
_entity.id
_entity.type
_entity.pdbx_description
1 polymer ?
#
loop_
_entity_poly.entity_id
_entity_poly.type
_entity_poly.pdbx_seq_one_letter_code
_entity_poly.pdbx_strand_id
1 'polypeptide(L)'
;MSNCDEELNTWRVRRAREDRGVYIKSPLIAQAFVHGDSFKNYLVGIIVPDSEVVAKWAKDRDLKASFEELCASDSPAGAELKADITREMERLATEYKLFGFERVKKFHVHSEQFTPENDFATPTFKLKRPLIVKHFSPELEGMYTE
;
A
#
# COMPACT_ATOMS: atom_id res chain seq x y z
N MET A 1 14.83 -28.98 -20.70
CA MET A 1 14.97 -27.65 -20.06
C MET A 1 13.68 -26.84 -20.27
N SER A 2 12.54 -27.30 -19.76
CA SER A 2 11.27 -26.56 -19.90
C SER A 2 10.29 -27.08 -18.84
N ASN A 3 10.55 -26.73 -17.59
CA ASN A 3 9.64 -27.03 -16.47
C ASN A 3 9.85 -26.03 -15.30
N CYS A 4 11.04 -25.43 -15.17
CA CYS A 4 11.30 -24.37 -14.19
C CYS A 4 10.52 -23.07 -14.47
N ASP A 5 10.39 -22.65 -15.72
CA ASP A 5 9.73 -21.37 -16.04
C ASP A 5 8.19 -21.41 -15.84
N GLU A 6 7.58 -22.59 -16.02
CA GLU A 6 6.14 -22.79 -15.82
C GLU A 6 5.76 -22.91 -14.34
N GLU A 7 6.61 -23.55 -13.53
CA GLU A 7 6.47 -23.58 -12.07
C GLU A 7 6.72 -22.20 -11.44
N LEU A 8 7.69 -21.43 -11.95
CA LEU A 8 7.91 -20.04 -11.51
C LEU A 8 6.72 -19.12 -11.84
N ASN A 9 6.06 -19.33 -12.98
CA ASN A 9 4.85 -18.58 -13.35
C ASN A 9 3.63 -18.98 -12.51
N THR A 10 3.46 -20.26 -12.18
CA THR A 10 2.37 -20.72 -11.31
C THR A 10 2.59 -20.35 -9.84
N TRP A 11 3.84 -20.30 -9.36
CA TRP A 11 4.19 -19.72 -8.06
C TRP A 11 3.99 -18.20 -8.02
N ARG A 12 4.40 -17.45 -9.06
CA ARG A 12 4.16 -16.00 -9.19
C ARG A 12 2.68 -15.64 -9.11
N VAL A 13 1.81 -16.43 -9.75
CA VAL A 13 0.37 -16.14 -9.84
C VAL A 13 -0.40 -16.57 -8.59
N ARG A 14 0.08 -17.59 -7.86
CA ARG A 14 -0.57 -18.06 -6.62
C ARG A 14 -0.23 -17.23 -5.39
N ARG A 15 0.98 -16.65 -5.29
CA ARG A 15 1.41 -15.83 -4.14
C ARG A 15 0.97 -14.35 -4.23
N ALA A 16 0.90 -13.79 -5.45
CA ALA A 16 0.46 -12.41 -5.71
C ALA A 16 -0.98 -12.07 -5.27
N ARG A 17 -1.77 -13.06 -4.83
CA ARG A 17 -3.09 -12.83 -4.23
C ARG A 17 -3.03 -12.44 -2.75
N GLU A 18 -1.93 -12.70 -2.07
CA GLU A 18 -1.76 -12.55 -0.61
C GLU A 18 -0.80 -11.43 -0.18
N ASP A 19 -0.05 -10.83 -1.10
CA ASP A 19 1.00 -9.85 -0.74
C ASP A 19 0.45 -8.55 -0.11
N ARG A 20 -0.82 -8.19 -0.41
CA ARG A 20 -1.51 -7.09 0.30
C ARG A 20 -1.60 -7.35 1.81
N GLY A 21 -1.72 -8.62 2.20
CA GLY A 21 -1.91 -9.04 3.58
C GLY A 21 -0.68 -8.88 4.47
N VAL A 22 0.52 -8.72 3.89
CA VAL A 22 1.75 -8.59 4.67
C VAL A 22 1.86 -7.20 5.29
N TYR A 23 1.56 -6.15 4.54
CA TYR A 23 1.70 -4.77 5.02
C TYR A 23 0.67 -4.38 6.07
N ILE A 24 -0.56 -4.91 5.97
CA ILE A 24 -1.63 -4.68 6.98
C ILE A 24 -1.34 -5.32 8.35
N LYS A 25 -0.20 -6.00 8.51
CA LYS A 25 0.28 -6.48 9.82
C LYS A 25 0.96 -5.38 10.62
N SER A 26 1.32 -4.26 9.99
CA SER A 26 1.75 -3.07 10.72
C SER A 26 0.53 -2.41 11.36
N PRO A 27 0.58 -2.04 12.65
CA PRO A 27 -0.52 -1.32 13.29
C PRO A 27 -0.77 0.06 12.68
N LEU A 28 0.21 0.62 11.96
CA LEU A 28 0.04 1.91 11.27
C LEU A 28 -0.82 1.81 10.01
N ILE A 29 -1.01 0.61 9.45
CA ILE A 29 -1.64 0.40 8.14
C ILE A 29 -2.97 -0.31 8.33
N ALA A 30 -4.08 0.39 8.09
CA ALA A 30 -5.41 -0.19 8.12
C ALA A 30 -5.71 -0.98 6.84
N GLN A 31 -5.41 -0.40 5.67
CA GLN A 31 -5.66 -1.05 4.38
C GLN A 31 -4.50 -0.80 3.42
N ALA A 32 -4.24 -1.77 2.55
CA ALA A 32 -3.21 -1.67 1.52
C ALA A 32 -3.76 -2.16 0.18
N PHE A 33 -3.61 -1.35 -0.85
CA PHE A 33 -3.86 -1.71 -2.23
C PHE A 33 -2.55 -1.74 -3.01
N VAL A 34 -2.16 -2.91 -3.47
CA VAL A 34 -0.96 -3.10 -4.30
C VAL A 34 -1.38 -3.22 -5.77
N HIS A 35 -0.66 -2.50 -6.62
CA HIS A 35 -0.82 -2.46 -8.07
C HIS A 35 0.51 -2.78 -8.76
N GLY A 36 0.42 -3.59 -9.81
CA GLY A 36 1.54 -3.95 -10.66
C GLY A 36 1.14 -3.75 -12.12
N ASP A 37 2.01 -3.08 -12.86
CA ASP A 37 1.89 -2.89 -14.30
C ASP A 37 2.84 -3.87 -15.01
N SER A 38 2.35 -4.59 -16.02
CA SER A 38 3.12 -5.60 -16.76
C SER A 38 4.36 -5.04 -17.48
N PHE A 39 4.39 -3.73 -17.76
CA PHE A 39 5.50 -3.03 -18.40
C PHE A 39 6.49 -2.45 -17.39
N LYS A 40 6.24 -2.59 -16.08
CA LYS A 40 7.07 -2.03 -15.01
C LYS A 40 7.70 -3.16 -14.18
N ASN A 41 8.91 -2.93 -13.70
CA ASN A 41 9.70 -3.92 -12.96
C ASN A 41 9.55 -3.83 -11.42
N TYR A 42 8.58 -3.05 -10.95
CA TYR A 42 8.29 -2.89 -9.52
C TYR A 42 6.80 -2.68 -9.28
N LEU A 43 6.38 -2.90 -8.03
CA LEU A 43 5.01 -2.66 -7.58
C LEU A 43 4.87 -1.27 -6.97
N VAL A 44 3.69 -0.70 -7.14
CA VAL A 44 3.28 0.54 -6.47
C VAL A 44 2.02 0.28 -5.64
N GLY A 45 1.65 1.19 -4.75
CA GLY A 45 0.45 0.98 -3.94
C GLY A 45 -0.20 2.22 -3.36
N ILE A 46 -1.42 2.03 -2.87
CA ILE A 46 -2.17 3.00 -2.06
C ILE A 46 -2.27 2.42 -0.65
N ILE A 47 -1.82 3.18 0.34
CA ILE A 47 -1.81 2.81 1.75
C ILE A 47 -2.78 3.71 2.50
N VAL A 48 -3.71 3.10 3.22
CA VAL A 48 -4.62 3.81 4.11
C VAL A 48 -4.14 3.56 5.54
N PRO A 49 -3.68 4.60 6.26
CA PRO A 49 -3.25 4.46 7.63
C PRO A 49 -4.45 4.26 8.57
N ASP A 50 -4.19 3.64 9.72
CA ASP A 50 -5.19 3.56 10.78
C ASP A 50 -5.28 4.91 11.52
N SER A 51 -6.46 5.53 11.48
CA SER A 51 -6.65 6.88 12.03
C SER A 51 -6.47 6.95 13.54
N GLU A 52 -6.83 5.90 14.28
CA GLU A 52 -6.69 5.86 15.74
C GLU A 52 -5.23 5.65 16.15
N VAL A 53 -4.52 4.76 15.46
CA VAL A 53 -3.10 4.49 15.72
C VAL A 53 -2.25 5.67 15.29
N VAL A 54 -2.51 6.27 14.12
CA VAL A 54 -1.78 7.45 13.63
C VAL A 54 -2.03 8.67 14.50
N ALA A 55 -3.25 8.87 15.02
CA ALA A 55 -3.51 9.95 15.98
C ALA A 55 -2.67 9.82 17.26
N LYS A 56 -2.51 8.59 17.78
CA LYS A 56 -1.63 8.32 18.94
C LYS A 56 -0.16 8.54 18.58
N TRP A 57 0.28 8.01 17.43
CA TRP A 57 1.63 8.18 16.90
C TRP A 57 2.03 9.66 16.75
N ALA A 58 1.10 10.49 16.28
CA ALA A 58 1.31 11.94 16.10
C ALA A 58 1.40 12.64 17.46
N LYS A 59 0.52 12.27 18.41
CA LYS A 59 0.54 12.79 19.77
C LYS A 59 1.85 12.46 20.50
N ASP A 60 2.37 11.24 20.34
CA ASP A 60 3.64 10.81 20.94
C ASP A 60 4.86 11.56 20.38
N ARG A 61 4.70 12.24 19.25
CA ARG A 61 5.73 13.07 18.57
C ARG A 61 5.48 14.57 18.71
N ASP A 62 4.50 14.98 19.52
CA ASP A 62 4.05 16.37 19.66
C ASP A 62 3.66 17.03 18.32
N LEU A 63 3.23 16.23 17.33
CA LEU A 63 2.75 16.72 16.05
C LEU A 63 1.30 17.21 16.17
N LYS A 64 1.10 18.51 15.92
CA LYS A 64 -0.22 19.15 15.87
C LYS A 64 -0.71 19.21 14.42
N ALA A 65 -1.12 18.06 13.90
CA ALA A 65 -1.68 17.92 12.57
C ALA A 65 -2.97 17.12 12.63
N SER A 66 -3.93 17.50 11.78
CA SER A 66 -5.12 16.70 11.49
C SER A 66 -4.75 15.41 10.76
N PHE A 67 -5.66 14.43 10.77
CA PHE A 67 -5.43 13.17 10.06
C PHE A 67 -5.25 13.36 8.54
N GLU A 68 -5.95 14.34 7.95
CA GLU A 68 -5.80 14.69 6.54
C GLU A 68 -4.39 15.26 6.26
N GLU A 69 -3.91 16.18 7.11
CA GLU A 69 -2.55 16.71 7.00
C GLU A 69 -1.48 15.63 7.19
N LEU A 70 -1.73 14.66 8.06
CA LEU A 70 -0.85 13.50 8.26
C LEU A 70 -0.82 12.58 7.03
N CYS A 71 -1.91 12.47 6.28
CA CYS A 71 -1.95 11.71 5.03
C CYS A 71 -1.37 12.48 3.84
N ALA A 72 -1.35 13.80 3.91
CA ALA A 72 -0.80 14.68 2.89
C ALA A 72 0.73 14.66 2.91
N SER A 73 1.34 13.96 1.94
CA SER A 73 2.80 13.74 1.93
C SER A 73 3.66 14.99 1.66
N ASP A 74 3.03 16.08 1.22
CA ASP A 74 3.62 17.40 1.05
C ASP A 74 3.68 18.19 2.37
N SER A 75 2.95 17.77 3.40
CA SER A 75 3.05 18.34 4.74
C SER A 75 4.28 17.79 5.49
N PRO A 76 4.92 18.56 6.40
CA PRO A 76 6.03 18.05 7.21
C PRO A 76 5.64 16.82 8.04
N ALA A 77 4.45 16.83 8.65
CA ALA A 77 3.96 15.73 9.47
C ALA A 77 3.62 14.49 8.63
N GLY A 78 3.11 14.68 7.41
CA GLY A 78 2.83 13.59 6.49
C GLY A 78 4.07 12.99 5.86
N ALA A 79 5.13 13.79 5.64
CA ALA A 79 6.44 13.28 5.26
C ALA A 79 7.02 12.36 6.36
N GLU A 80 6.88 12.72 7.64
CA GLU A 80 7.27 11.87 8.77
C GLU A 80 6.45 10.58 8.83
N LEU A 81 5.12 10.67 8.67
CA LEU A 81 4.26 9.48 8.66
C LEU A 81 4.63 8.54 7.51
N LYS A 82 4.81 9.09 6.30
CA LYS A 82 5.21 8.32 5.12
C LYS A 82 6.56 7.64 5.33
N ALA A 83 7.51 8.30 5.99
CA ALA A 83 8.80 7.70 6.32
C ALA A 83 8.65 6.53 7.30
N ASP A 84 7.83 6.67 8.34
CA ASP A 84 7.59 5.59 9.31
C ASP A 84 6.83 4.40 8.69
N ILE A 85 5.84 4.67 7.84
CA ILE A 85 5.15 3.62 7.06
C ILE A 85 6.14 2.91 6.13
N THR A 86 7.02 3.65 5.45
CA THR A 86 8.05 3.06 4.57
C THR A 86 8.94 2.09 5.37
N ARG A 87 9.40 2.51 6.54
CA ARG A 87 10.22 1.67 7.43
C ARG A 87 9.48 0.41 7.87
N GLU A 88 8.21 0.52 8.24
CA GLU A 88 7.39 -0.64 8.61
C GLU A 88 7.17 -1.60 7.44
N MET A 89 6.92 -1.07 6.24
CA MET A 89 6.79 -1.87 5.04
C MET A 89 8.08 -2.61 4.70
N GLU A 90 9.25 -1.97 4.82
CA GLU A 90 10.55 -2.60 4.61
C GLU A 90 10.85 -3.69 5.66
N ARG A 91 10.52 -3.41 6.93
CA ARG A 91 10.65 -4.35 8.03
C ARG A 91 9.81 -5.60 7.76
N LEU A 92 8.53 -5.43 7.42
CA LEU A 92 7.61 -6.52 7.10
C LEU A 92 8.01 -7.27 5.82
N ALA A 93 8.43 -6.56 4.78
CA ALA A 93 8.92 -7.20 3.57
C ALA A 93 10.14 -8.11 3.84
N THR A 94 10.99 -7.73 4.79
CA THR A 94 12.15 -8.51 5.19
C THR A 94 11.76 -9.67 6.11
N GLU A 95 10.91 -9.43 7.11
CA GLU A 95 10.38 -10.44 8.04
C GLU A 95 9.67 -11.58 7.31
N TYR A 96 8.80 -11.23 6.35
CA TYR A 96 8.03 -12.19 5.54
C TYR A 96 8.77 -12.67 4.30
N LYS A 97 10.04 -12.29 4.13
CA LYS A 97 10.93 -12.72 3.04
C LYS A 97 10.34 -12.46 1.65
N LEU A 98 9.67 -11.31 1.47
CA LEU A 98 9.14 -10.89 0.18
C LEU A 98 10.27 -10.72 -0.83
N PHE A 99 10.10 -11.31 -2.00
CA PHE A 99 11.04 -11.16 -3.11
C PHE A 99 11.04 -9.72 -3.62
N GLY A 100 12.14 -9.29 -4.24
CA GLY A 100 12.28 -7.89 -4.68
C GLY A 100 11.15 -7.40 -5.60
N PHE A 101 10.56 -8.30 -6.40
CA PHE A 101 9.43 -8.00 -7.28
C PHE A 101 8.06 -8.03 -6.58
N GLU A 102 7.96 -8.56 -5.36
CA GLU A 102 6.75 -8.54 -4.52
C GLU A 102 6.73 -7.32 -3.59
N ARG A 103 7.85 -6.58 -3.51
CA ARG A 103 7.97 -5.39 -2.66
C ARG A 103 7.38 -4.18 -3.37
N VAL A 104 6.51 -3.47 -2.66
CA VAL A 104 6.06 -2.14 -3.06
C VAL A 104 7.24 -1.18 -2.98
N LYS A 105 7.60 -0.56 -4.10
CA LYS A 105 8.70 0.40 -4.18
C LYS A 105 8.27 1.81 -3.88
N LYS A 106 7.06 2.17 -4.31
CA LYS A 106 6.48 3.51 -4.10
C LYS A 106 5.03 3.36 -3.70
N PHE A 107 4.56 4.29 -2.86
CA PHE A 107 3.17 4.32 -2.47
C PHE A 107 2.68 5.74 -2.23
N HIS A 108 1.36 5.89 -2.37
CA HIS A 108 0.60 7.06 -1.97
C HIS A 108 -0.13 6.76 -0.65
N VAL A 109 -0.14 7.72 0.27
CA VAL A 109 -0.89 7.63 1.53
C VAL A 109 -2.23 8.29 1.30
N HIS A 110 -3.31 7.56 1.57
CA HIS A 110 -4.67 8.02 1.35
C HIS A 110 -5.44 8.03 2.67
N SER A 111 -6.23 9.08 2.92
CA SER A 111 -6.95 9.27 4.18
C SER A 111 -8.25 8.47 4.26
N GLU A 112 -8.92 8.17 3.14
CA GLU A 112 -10.20 7.47 3.19
C GLU A 112 -10.04 5.95 3.10
N GLN A 113 -10.86 5.22 3.87
CA GLN A 113 -10.90 3.77 3.81
C GLN A 113 -11.58 3.29 2.52
N PHE A 114 -11.17 2.13 2.01
CA PHE A 114 -11.88 1.46 0.93
C PHE A 114 -13.15 0.80 1.49
N THR A 115 -14.31 1.39 1.20
CA THR A 115 -15.59 0.94 1.73
C THR A 115 -16.60 0.68 0.61
N PRO A 116 -17.74 0.03 0.90
CA PRO A 116 -18.83 -0.09 -0.07
C PRO A 116 -19.44 1.26 -0.44
N GLU A 117 -19.45 2.23 0.48
CA GLU A 117 -20.08 3.54 0.31
C GLU A 117 -19.34 4.41 -0.71
N ASN A 118 -18.01 4.34 -0.78
CA ASN A 118 -17.21 5.01 -1.82
C ASN A 118 -16.94 4.14 -3.06
N ASP A 119 -17.69 3.03 -3.20
CA ASP A 119 -17.60 2.11 -4.34
C ASP A 119 -16.22 1.43 -4.51
N PHE A 120 -15.34 1.50 -3.51
CA PHE A 120 -14.04 0.82 -3.55
C PHE A 120 -14.10 -0.62 -3.06
N ALA A 121 -15.15 -1.01 -2.33
CA ALA A 121 -15.35 -2.38 -1.89
C ALA A 121 -16.74 -2.92 -2.24
N THR A 122 -16.88 -4.25 -2.32
CA THR A 122 -18.19 -4.93 -2.33
C THR A 122 -18.82 -4.85 -0.93
N PRO A 123 -20.13 -5.11 -0.78
CA PRO A 123 -20.76 -5.24 0.55
C PRO A 123 -20.10 -6.29 1.46
N THR A 124 -19.33 -7.21 0.89
CA THR A 124 -18.50 -8.21 1.58
C THR A 124 -17.06 -7.75 1.81
N PHE A 125 -16.79 -6.44 1.71
CA PHE A 125 -15.50 -5.78 1.89
C PHE A 125 -14.37 -6.31 0.98
N LYS A 126 -14.71 -6.87 -0.19
CA LYS A 126 -13.71 -7.21 -1.21
C LYS A 126 -13.44 -5.99 -2.08
N LEU A 127 -12.17 -5.61 -2.21
CA LEU A 127 -11.75 -4.46 -3.02
C LEU A 127 -12.14 -4.61 -4.50
N LYS A 128 -12.84 -3.62 -5.03
CA LYS A 128 -13.19 -3.48 -6.46
C LYS A 128 -11.99 -2.91 -7.22
N ARG A 129 -11.00 -3.77 -7.49
CA ARG A 129 -9.71 -3.38 -8.08
C ARG A 129 -9.82 -2.47 -9.33
N PRO A 130 -10.70 -2.74 -10.33
CA PRO A 130 -10.80 -1.87 -11.51
C PRO A 130 -11.22 -0.43 -11.19
N LEU A 131 -12.09 -0.25 -10.18
CA LEU A 131 -12.55 1.08 -9.77
C LEU A 131 -11.48 1.83 -8.99
N ILE A 132 -10.78 1.15 -8.08
CA ILE A 132 -9.64 1.72 -7.36
C ILE A 132 -8.55 2.16 -8.35
N VAL A 133 -8.17 1.31 -9.32
CA VAL A 133 -7.18 1.70 -10.35
C VAL A 133 -7.66 2.90 -11.16
N LYS A 134 -8.93 2.94 -11.55
CA LYS A 134 -9.50 4.07 -12.30
C LYS A 134 -9.47 5.36 -11.48
N HIS A 135 -9.80 5.29 -10.19
CA HIS A 135 -9.83 6.45 -9.31
C HIS A 135 -8.42 7.00 -9.05
N PHE A 136 -7.48 6.10 -8.70
CA PHE A 136 -6.09 6.45 -8.38
C PHE A 136 -5.15 6.42 -9.59
N SER A 137 -5.67 6.49 -10.82
CA SER A 137 -4.84 6.45 -12.03
C SER A 137 -3.74 7.52 -12.01
N PRO A 138 -4.04 8.79 -11.65
CA PRO A 138 -3.02 9.85 -11.60
C PRO A 138 -1.88 9.54 -10.63
N GLU A 139 -2.20 9.05 -9.43
CA GLU A 139 -1.23 8.72 -8.40
C GLU A 139 -0.40 7.49 -8.78
N LEU A 140 -1.07 6.45 -9.29
CA LEU A 140 -0.42 5.20 -9.73
C LEU A 140 0.53 5.45 -10.89
N GLU A 141 0.10 6.20 -11.90
CA GLU A 141 0.92 6.56 -13.06
C GLU A 141 2.07 7.49 -12.65
N GLY A 142 1.81 8.49 -11.79
CA GLY A 142 2.83 9.40 -11.28
C GLY A 142 3.98 8.68 -10.59
N MET A 143 3.67 7.64 -9.80
CA MET A 143 4.69 6.80 -9.17
C MET A 143 5.55 6.05 -10.19
N TYR A 144 5.00 5.69 -11.35
CA TYR A 144 5.72 4.97 -12.40
C TYR A 144 6.56 5.84 -13.34
N THR A 145 6.32 7.16 -13.36
CA THR A 145 6.98 8.13 -14.23
C THR A 145 8.11 8.90 -13.56
N GLU A 146 8.15 8.90 -12.24
CA GLU A 146 9.23 9.47 -11.42
C GLU A 146 10.43 8.52 -11.30
#